data_AF-A0A2D5PHM0-F1
#
_entry.id   AF-A0A2D5PHM0-F1
#
_cell.length_a   1.000
_cell.length_b   1.000
_cell.length_c   1.000
_cell.angle_alpha   90.00
_cell.angle_beta   90.00
_cell.angle_gamma   90.00
#
_symmetry.space_group_name_H-M   'P 1'
#
loop_
_entity.id
_entity.type
_entity.pdbx_description
1 polymer ?
#
loop_
_entity_poly.entity_id
_entity_poly.type
_entity_poly.pdbx_seq_one_letter_code
_entity_poly.pdbx_strand_id
1 'polypeptide(L)'
;MRSKSLTNHVVFTNVKPCLLLGEALRMINLKSVTSCIMTMLFFVSSVATAGDIYRWVDDKGQTHFGSQPPGGSSHKAERYNVKVQKPGKNAEAYSLPAWKSGDEEAAEGEKPQEQKLSKDERQSNCRQARQYKQSITNNFSRKFVQEDGSIAPLDDAQRKQEIAKANQLIKQYCN
;
A
#
# COMPACT_ATOMS: atom_id res chain seq x y z
N MET A 1 -11.39 22.05 101.33
CA MET A 1 -12.83 22.02 101.63
C MET A 1 -13.57 22.95 100.67
N ARG A 2 -14.28 22.42 99.67
CA ARG A 2 -15.35 23.19 99.01
C ARG A 2 -16.50 22.27 98.68
N SER A 3 -17.64 22.64 99.24
CA SER A 3 -18.89 21.90 99.35
C SER A 3 -19.74 22.06 98.08
N LYS A 4 -20.44 20.97 97.72
CA LYS A 4 -21.84 20.79 97.22
C LYS A 4 -22.48 22.00 96.49
N SER A 5 -23.27 21.88 95.42
CA SER A 5 -24.39 20.95 95.19
C SER A 5 -25.08 21.36 93.87
N LEU A 6 -25.57 20.37 93.10
CA LEU A 6 -26.89 20.27 92.40
C LEU A 6 -27.37 21.47 91.51
N THR A 7 -27.91 21.34 90.29
CA THR A 7 -28.70 20.25 89.70
C THR A 7 -28.95 20.50 88.19
N ASN A 8 -28.98 19.40 87.43
CA ASN A 8 -29.88 19.07 86.30
C ASN A 8 -29.99 19.98 85.05
N HIS A 9 -29.70 19.38 83.88
CA HIS A 9 -30.78 18.96 82.97
C HIS A 9 -30.39 17.72 82.15
N VAL A 10 -31.08 16.62 82.47
CA VAL A 10 -31.75 15.66 81.58
C VAL A 10 -30.96 14.91 80.48
N VAL A 11 -30.58 13.68 80.84
CA VAL A 11 -30.87 12.36 80.24
C VAL A 11 -31.14 12.26 78.71
N PHE A 12 -30.39 11.39 78.01
CA PHE A 12 -30.84 10.09 77.46
C PHE A 12 -29.88 9.55 76.38
N THR A 13 -29.24 8.43 76.74
CA THR A 13 -28.99 7.21 75.93
C THR A 13 -28.38 7.32 74.52
N ASN A 14 -27.14 6.85 74.31
CA ASN A 14 -26.74 5.45 74.04
C ASN A 14 -26.89 5.03 72.55
N VAL A 15 -25.75 5.02 71.86
CA VAL A 15 -25.24 4.01 70.91
C VAL A 15 -26.24 3.31 69.96
N LYS A 16 -26.13 3.55 68.65
CA LYS A 16 -25.66 2.53 67.66
C LYS A 16 -25.56 3.09 66.21
N PRO A 17 -24.59 2.60 65.43
CA PRO A 17 -24.33 2.99 64.05
C PRO A 17 -25.12 2.10 63.06
N CYS A 18 -24.90 2.37 61.77
CA CYS A 18 -25.17 1.51 60.60
C CYS A 18 -26.30 2.01 59.68
N LEU A 19 -26.00 1.92 58.37
CA LEU A 19 -26.92 1.98 57.23
C LEU A 19 -27.32 3.36 56.71
N LEU A 20 -26.44 4.03 55.94
CA LEU A 20 -26.83 4.89 54.81
C LEU A 20 -25.76 4.87 53.70
N LEU A 21 -25.48 3.70 53.14
CA LEU A 21 -24.63 3.50 51.94
C LEU A 21 -25.37 2.65 50.89
N GLY A 22 -26.69 2.81 50.78
CA GLY A 22 -27.57 1.92 50.01
C GLY A 22 -28.34 2.53 48.83
N GLU A 23 -28.33 3.85 48.61
CA GLU A 23 -29.28 4.46 47.67
C GLU A 23 -28.70 5.32 46.53
N ALA A 24 -27.38 5.39 46.37
CA ALA A 24 -26.76 6.14 45.26
C ALA A 24 -26.63 5.34 43.94
N LEU A 25 -27.06 4.08 43.89
CA LEU A 25 -26.82 3.17 42.76
C LEU A 25 -28.05 2.91 41.86
N ARG A 26 -29.20 3.57 42.11
CA ARG A 26 -30.45 3.29 41.36
C ARG A 26 -30.80 4.27 40.23
N MET A 27 -29.95 5.24 39.91
CA MET A 27 -30.26 6.27 38.89
C MET A 27 -29.31 6.31 37.70
N ILE A 28 -28.66 5.19 37.36
CA ILE A 28 -27.91 5.07 36.11
C ILE A 28 -28.84 4.37 35.10
N ASN A 29 -29.72 5.16 34.47
CA ASN A 29 -30.63 4.64 33.43
C ASN A 29 -29.81 4.10 32.25
N LEU A 30 -30.18 2.94 31.72
CA LEU A 30 -29.55 2.34 30.52
C LEU A 30 -29.52 3.33 29.34
N LYS A 31 -30.54 4.20 29.25
CA LYS A 31 -30.64 5.30 28.26
C LYS A 31 -29.61 6.44 28.47
N SER A 32 -29.19 6.67 29.72
CA SER A 32 -28.19 7.68 30.09
C SER A 32 -26.76 7.14 29.87
N VAL A 33 -26.54 5.85 30.13
CA VAL A 33 -25.29 5.16 29.81
C VAL A 33 -25.07 5.08 28.29
N THR A 34 -26.10 4.73 27.51
CA THR A 34 -26.00 4.73 26.05
C THR A 34 -25.77 6.13 25.48
N SER A 35 -26.38 7.17 26.06
CA SER A 35 -26.13 8.57 25.66
C SER A 35 -24.69 9.00 25.91
N CYS A 36 -24.09 8.62 27.06
CA CYS A 36 -22.69 8.91 27.39
C CYS A 36 -21.72 8.13 26.49
N ILE A 37 -22.01 6.86 26.20
CA ILE A 37 -21.19 6.04 25.28
C ILE A 37 -21.24 6.63 23.87
N MET A 38 -22.42 7.06 23.40
CA MET A 38 -22.59 7.63 22.06
C MET A 38 -21.90 8.98 21.89
N THR A 39 -21.88 9.83 22.94
CA THR A 39 -21.12 11.10 22.93
C THR A 39 -19.61 10.86 23.01
N MET A 40 -19.15 9.85 23.77
CA MET A 40 -17.73 9.48 23.83
C MET A 40 -17.22 8.91 22.49
N LEU A 41 -18.04 8.12 21.79
CA LEU A 41 -17.71 7.60 20.46
C LEU A 41 -17.61 8.71 19.41
N PHE A 42 -18.37 9.80 19.53
CA PHE A 42 -18.35 10.90 18.57
C PHE A 42 -17.03 11.71 18.62
N PHE A 43 -16.41 11.82 19.80
CA PHE A 43 -15.16 12.55 20.00
C PHE A 43 -13.90 11.88 19.42
N VAL A 44 -13.97 10.60 19.01
CA VAL A 44 -12.82 9.84 18.46
C VAL A 44 -12.69 9.99 16.93
N SER A 45 -13.50 10.83 16.30
CA SER A 45 -13.38 11.11 14.85
C SER A 45 -12.10 11.90 14.53
N SER A 46 -10.98 11.19 14.46
CA SER A 46 -9.71 11.73 13.98
C SER A 46 -9.82 12.02 12.50
N VAL A 47 -9.65 13.29 12.13
CA VAL A 47 -9.63 13.73 10.74
C VAL A 47 -8.39 13.14 10.09
N ALA A 48 -8.55 12.15 9.21
CA ALA A 48 -7.45 11.58 8.45
C ALA A 48 -6.96 12.62 7.43
N THR A 49 -5.90 13.34 7.76
CA THR A 49 -5.22 14.25 6.83
C THR A 49 -4.26 13.44 5.95
N ALA A 50 -4.14 13.79 4.67
CA ALA A 50 -3.11 13.21 3.81
C ALA A 50 -1.72 13.50 4.43
N GLY A 51 -1.01 12.45 4.84
CA GLY A 51 0.27 12.59 5.52
C GLY A 51 1.38 13.01 4.55
N ASP A 52 2.12 14.07 4.89
CA ASP A 52 3.36 14.44 4.21
C ASP A 52 4.39 13.30 4.39
N ILE A 53 5.08 12.91 3.31
CA ILE A 53 6.22 11.98 3.36
C ILE A 53 7.51 12.79 3.33
N TYR A 54 8.45 12.45 4.18
CA TYR A 54 9.77 13.09 4.29
C TYR A 54 10.86 12.10 3.91
N ARG A 55 11.94 12.60 3.31
CA ARG A 55 13.17 11.86 3.01
C ARG A 55 14.33 12.49 3.78
N TRP A 56 15.11 11.67 4.48
CA TRP A 56 16.36 12.11 5.13
C TRP A 56 17.46 11.08 4.94
N VAL A 57 18.71 11.51 5.16
CA VAL A 57 19.89 10.63 5.17
C VAL A 57 20.40 10.57 6.59
N ASP A 58 20.67 9.38 7.11
CA ASP A 58 21.23 9.20 8.46
C ASP A 58 22.76 9.40 8.50
N ASP A 59 23.34 9.36 9.70
CA ASP A 59 24.79 9.52 9.91
C ASP A 59 25.64 8.42 9.23
N LYS A 60 25.01 7.31 8.84
CA LYS A 60 25.63 6.19 8.12
C LYS A 60 25.46 6.30 6.60
N GLY A 61 24.84 7.38 6.11
CA GLY A 61 24.58 7.61 4.68
C GLY A 61 23.37 6.84 4.13
N GLN A 62 22.55 6.21 4.97
CA GLN A 62 21.36 5.48 4.52
C GLN A 62 20.19 6.45 4.34
N THR A 63 19.46 6.31 3.23
CA THR A 63 18.27 7.12 2.96
C THR A 63 17.05 6.48 3.58
N HIS A 64 16.31 7.26 4.36
CA HIS A 64 15.08 6.86 5.02
C HIS A 64 13.88 7.66 4.50
N PHE A 65 12.70 7.06 4.57
CA PHE A 65 11.42 7.69 4.22
C PHE A 65 10.41 7.45 5.34
N GLY A 66 9.64 8.48 5.70
CA GLY A 66 8.66 8.35 6.78
C GLY A 66 7.72 9.55 6.88
N SER A 67 6.64 9.39 7.62
CA SER A 67 5.67 10.44 7.92
C SER A 67 6.13 11.42 9.02
N GLN A 68 7.09 10.99 9.85
CA GLN A 68 7.65 11.79 10.95
C GLN A 68 9.16 11.95 10.72
N PRO A 69 9.68 13.18 10.57
CA PRO A 69 11.12 13.39 10.50
C PRO A 69 11.78 13.06 11.87
N PRO A 70 13.04 12.59 11.88
CA PRO A 70 13.76 12.32 13.13
C PRO A 70 13.93 13.61 13.95
N GLY A 71 13.51 13.57 15.21
CA GLY A 71 13.69 14.69 16.14
C GLY A 71 15.12 14.72 16.70
N GLY A 72 15.75 15.90 16.68
CA GLY A 72 16.97 16.17 17.45
C GLY A 72 18.23 16.52 16.65
N SER A 73 18.25 16.33 15.33
CA SER A 73 19.39 16.74 14.50
C SER A 73 18.90 17.39 13.22
N SER A 74 18.97 18.72 13.24
CA SER A 74 18.43 19.65 12.26
C SER A 74 19.17 19.63 10.91
N HIS A 75 19.34 18.49 10.22
CA HIS A 75 19.91 18.53 8.87
C HIS A 75 19.20 17.56 7.90
N LYS A 76 18.31 18.16 7.10
CA LYS A 76 17.87 17.74 5.76
C LYS A 76 16.83 16.61 5.68
N ALA A 77 15.77 16.68 6.50
CA ALA A 77 14.50 16.08 6.11
C ALA A 77 13.84 16.96 5.05
N GLU A 78 13.75 16.48 3.81
CA GLU A 78 13.08 17.16 2.71
C GLU A 78 11.69 16.57 2.52
N ARG A 79 10.69 17.44 2.28
CA ARG A 79 9.36 16.97 1.85
C ARG A 79 9.50 16.22 0.54
N TYR A 80 9.10 14.97 0.54
CA TYR A 80 9.14 14.09 -0.61
C TYR A 80 7.73 13.91 -1.17
N ASN A 81 7.51 14.49 -2.35
CA ASN A 81 6.27 14.27 -3.08
C ASN A 81 6.31 12.90 -3.75
N VAL A 82 5.56 11.94 -3.19
CA VAL A 82 5.44 10.60 -3.77
C VAL A 82 4.67 10.73 -5.08
N LYS A 83 5.39 10.63 -6.21
CA LYS A 83 4.78 10.51 -7.54
C LYS A 83 4.21 9.11 -7.70
N VAL A 84 2.98 8.91 -7.24
CA VAL A 84 2.21 7.70 -7.57
C VAL A 84 1.76 7.85 -9.01
N GLN A 85 2.30 7.01 -9.90
CA GLN A 85 1.76 6.86 -11.25
C GLN A 85 0.32 6.37 -11.11
N LYS A 86 -0.66 7.21 -11.48
CA LYS A 86 -2.05 6.75 -11.57
C LYS A 86 -2.07 5.58 -12.55
N PRO A 87 -2.73 4.45 -12.25
CA PRO A 87 -2.94 3.42 -13.26
C PRO A 87 -3.60 4.11 -14.45
N GLY A 88 -2.98 3.97 -15.63
CA GLY A 88 -3.54 4.52 -16.85
C GLY A 88 -4.98 3.99 -16.99
N LYS A 89 -5.90 4.85 -17.44
CA LYS A 89 -7.33 4.50 -17.58
C LYS A 89 -7.59 3.29 -18.48
N ASN A 90 -6.56 2.87 -19.22
CA ASN A 90 -6.48 1.71 -20.09
C ASN A 90 -5.12 1.03 -19.81
N ALA A 91 -5.05 0.25 -18.73
CA ALA A 91 -3.91 -0.63 -18.48
C ALA A 91 -4.20 -1.99 -19.12
N GLU A 92 -4.45 -2.01 -20.43
CA GLU A 92 -4.44 -3.26 -21.19
C GLU A 92 -3.13 -3.99 -20.92
N ALA A 93 -3.26 -5.30 -20.64
CA ALA A 93 -2.11 -6.18 -20.53
C ALA A 93 -1.29 -6.07 -21.83
N TYR A 94 0.01 -5.90 -21.70
CA TYR A 94 0.87 -5.87 -22.87
C TYR A 94 0.90 -7.28 -23.48
N SER A 95 0.46 -7.40 -24.73
CA SER A 95 0.62 -8.63 -25.51
C SER A 95 2.01 -8.69 -26.12
N LEU A 96 2.57 -9.89 -26.20
CA LEU A 96 3.81 -10.10 -26.92
C LEU A 96 3.61 -9.69 -28.40
N PRO A 97 4.59 -9.03 -29.03
CA PRO A 97 4.50 -8.69 -30.44
C PRO A 97 4.32 -9.96 -31.28
N ALA A 98 3.39 -9.91 -32.23
CA ALA A 98 3.30 -10.91 -33.28
C ALA A 98 4.43 -10.63 -34.29
N TRP A 99 5.42 -11.51 -34.32
CA TRP A 99 6.54 -11.41 -35.26
C TRP A 99 6.05 -11.87 -36.63
N LYS A 100 6.19 -11.03 -37.65
CA LYS A 100 5.94 -11.47 -39.03
C LYS A 100 7.04 -12.43 -39.44
N SER A 101 6.78 -13.72 -39.35
CA SER A 101 7.51 -14.74 -40.10
C SER A 101 7.01 -14.72 -41.54
N GLY A 102 7.80 -15.25 -42.48
CA GLY A 102 7.36 -15.37 -43.88
C GLY A 102 6.17 -16.32 -44.07
N ASP A 103 5.75 -16.97 -42.99
CA ASP A 103 4.67 -17.94 -42.90
C ASP A 103 3.34 -17.25 -42.55
N GLU A 104 2.78 -16.50 -43.51
CA GLU A 104 1.33 -16.55 -43.65
C GLU A 104 1.04 -17.93 -44.26
N GLU A 105 0.56 -18.86 -43.42
CA GLU A 105 0.08 -20.21 -43.78
C GLU A 105 1.13 -21.34 -43.78
N ALA A 106 1.50 -21.81 -42.58
CA ALA A 106 2.04 -23.15 -42.39
C ALA A 106 1.24 -23.89 -41.31
N ALA A 107 0.00 -24.21 -41.66
CA ALA A 107 -0.63 -25.41 -41.14
C ALA A 107 0.13 -26.61 -41.71
N GLU A 108 0.59 -27.49 -40.82
CA GLU A 108 0.94 -28.87 -41.09
C GLU A 108 2.09 -29.13 -42.09
N GLY A 109 3.30 -29.25 -41.54
CA GLY A 109 4.23 -30.29 -41.98
C GLY A 109 4.91 -30.13 -43.34
N GLU A 110 5.56 -29.01 -43.62
CA GLU A 110 6.63 -29.00 -44.62
C GLU A 110 7.75 -28.03 -44.22
N LYS A 111 9.00 -28.40 -44.55
CA LYS A 111 10.21 -27.68 -44.12
C LYS A 111 10.10 -26.18 -44.48
N PRO A 112 10.53 -25.24 -43.60
CA PRO A 112 10.44 -23.82 -43.92
C PRO A 112 11.28 -23.52 -45.16
N GLN A 113 10.61 -23.32 -46.29
CA GLN A 113 11.22 -22.71 -47.45
C GLN A 113 11.42 -21.26 -47.05
N GLU A 114 12.68 -20.87 -46.86
CA GLU A 114 13.11 -19.62 -46.27
C GLU A 114 12.73 -18.44 -47.18
N GLN A 115 11.46 -18.06 -47.15
CA GLN A 115 10.93 -16.96 -47.93
C GLN A 115 11.51 -15.69 -47.33
N LYS A 116 12.43 -15.08 -48.08
CA LYS A 116 13.19 -13.91 -47.62
C LYS A 116 12.22 -12.76 -47.34
N LEU A 117 12.01 -12.46 -46.06
CA LEU A 117 11.32 -11.25 -45.61
C LEU A 117 11.78 -10.03 -46.42
N SER A 118 10.84 -9.19 -46.82
CA SER A 118 11.18 -7.92 -47.47
C SER A 118 12.03 -7.05 -46.53
N LYS A 119 12.75 -6.08 -47.11
CA LYS A 119 13.55 -5.13 -46.34
C LYS A 119 12.69 -4.36 -45.32
N ASP A 120 11.47 -4.01 -45.70
CA ASP A 120 10.54 -3.24 -44.85
C ASP A 120 9.99 -4.07 -43.69
N GLU A 121 9.65 -5.35 -43.93
CA GLU A 121 9.20 -6.27 -42.87
C GLU A 121 10.33 -6.56 -41.88
N ARG A 122 11.53 -6.81 -42.38
CA ARG A 122 12.71 -7.01 -41.53
C ARG A 122 12.98 -5.78 -40.67
N GLN A 123 12.93 -4.59 -41.25
CA GLN A 123 13.08 -3.34 -40.51
C GLN A 123 11.96 -3.14 -39.48
N SER A 124 10.73 -3.51 -39.81
CA SER A 124 9.61 -3.48 -38.88
C SER A 124 9.81 -4.43 -37.70
N ASN A 125 10.18 -5.67 -37.96
CA ASN A 125 10.50 -6.66 -36.92
C ASN A 125 11.65 -6.20 -36.03
N CYS A 126 12.69 -5.57 -36.61
CA CYS A 126 13.78 -4.97 -35.84
C CYS A 126 13.27 -3.88 -34.88
N ARG A 127 12.42 -2.96 -35.35
CA ARG A 127 11.84 -1.90 -34.50
C ARG A 127 11.01 -2.51 -33.36
N GLN A 128 10.16 -3.47 -33.68
CA GLN A 128 9.32 -4.16 -32.69
C GLN A 128 10.16 -4.89 -31.64
N ALA A 129 11.24 -5.56 -32.04
CA ALA A 129 12.13 -6.28 -31.13
C ALA A 129 12.83 -5.33 -30.14
N ARG A 130 13.26 -4.16 -30.62
CA ARG A 130 13.85 -3.11 -29.77
C ARG A 130 12.83 -2.52 -28.79
N GLN A 131 11.63 -2.20 -29.27
CA GLN A 131 10.55 -1.67 -28.42
C GLN A 131 10.11 -2.69 -27.37
N TYR A 132 10.01 -3.95 -27.75
CA TYR A 132 9.71 -5.05 -26.86
C TYR A 132 10.74 -5.15 -25.74
N LYS A 133 12.04 -5.22 -26.08
CA LYS A 133 13.14 -5.23 -25.09
C LYS A 133 13.08 -4.03 -24.14
N GLN A 134 12.84 -2.84 -24.68
CA GLN A 134 12.73 -1.62 -23.87
C GLN A 134 11.54 -1.71 -22.89
N SER A 135 10.40 -2.26 -23.32
CA SER A 135 9.21 -2.39 -22.48
C SER A 135 9.43 -3.31 -21.27
N ILE A 136 10.09 -4.45 -21.46
CA ILE A 136 10.42 -5.41 -20.40
C ILE A 136 11.60 -4.96 -19.54
N THR A 137 12.50 -4.11 -20.06
CA THR A 137 13.67 -3.63 -19.29
C THR A 137 13.31 -2.42 -18.42
N ASN A 138 12.54 -1.47 -18.95
CA ASN A 138 12.32 -0.19 -18.26
C ASN A 138 11.12 -0.21 -17.31
N ASN A 139 10.17 -1.13 -17.48
CA ASN A 139 8.93 -1.15 -16.69
C ASN A 139 8.72 -2.51 -16.03
N PHE A 140 9.14 -2.62 -14.77
CA PHE A 140 9.03 -3.84 -13.98
C PHE A 140 7.58 -4.18 -13.60
N SER A 141 6.73 -3.16 -13.46
CA SER A 141 5.31 -3.30 -13.09
C SER A 141 4.38 -3.49 -14.29
N ARG A 142 4.91 -3.53 -15.52
CA ARG A 142 4.10 -3.79 -16.71
C ARG A 142 3.50 -5.19 -16.61
N LYS A 143 2.18 -5.29 -16.78
CA LYS A 143 1.46 -6.56 -16.75
C LYS A 143 1.43 -7.18 -18.15
N PHE A 144 1.56 -8.49 -18.18
CA PHE A 144 1.52 -9.32 -19.38
C PHE A 144 0.45 -10.38 -19.22
N VAL A 145 -0.10 -10.84 -20.34
CA VAL A 145 -0.96 -12.03 -20.36
C VAL A 145 -0.06 -13.25 -20.24
N GLN A 146 -0.31 -14.06 -19.22
CA GLN A 146 0.40 -15.31 -18.96
C GLN A 146 -0.22 -16.46 -19.78
N GLU A 147 0.45 -17.60 -19.82
CA GLU A 147 -0.02 -18.79 -20.53
C GLU A 147 -1.34 -19.34 -19.95
N ASP A 148 -1.56 -19.17 -18.64
CA ASP A 148 -2.80 -19.54 -17.95
C ASP A 148 -3.95 -18.52 -18.14
N GLY A 149 -3.72 -17.47 -18.94
CA GLY A 149 -4.67 -16.38 -19.18
C GLY A 149 -4.71 -15.32 -18.07
N SER A 150 -3.92 -15.47 -17.00
CA SER A 150 -3.83 -14.46 -15.93
C SER A 150 -3.07 -13.22 -16.41
N ILE A 151 -3.32 -12.08 -15.74
CA ILE A 151 -2.67 -10.81 -16.04
C ILE A 151 -1.78 -10.41 -14.86
N ALA A 152 -0.48 -10.64 -15.02
CA ALA A 152 0.52 -10.40 -13.97
C ALA A 152 1.81 -9.77 -14.56
N PRO A 153 2.59 -9.02 -13.77
CA PRO A 153 3.94 -8.65 -14.17
C PRO A 153 4.83 -9.89 -14.30
N LEU A 154 5.82 -9.83 -15.18
CA LEU A 154 6.83 -10.89 -15.31
C LEU A 154 7.69 -10.97 -14.05
N ASP A 155 7.92 -12.18 -13.56
CA ASP A 155 8.94 -12.45 -12.56
C ASP A 155 10.36 -12.28 -13.12
N ASP A 156 11.38 -12.38 -12.26
CA ASP A 156 12.77 -12.16 -12.66
C ASP A 156 13.30 -13.22 -13.64
N ALA A 157 12.84 -14.46 -13.55
CA ALA A 157 13.26 -15.54 -14.44
C ALA A 157 12.61 -15.36 -15.82
N GLN A 158 11.29 -15.15 -15.85
CA GLN A 158 10.53 -14.84 -17.05
C GLN A 158 11.09 -13.60 -17.76
N ARG A 159 11.41 -12.54 -17.02
CA ARG A 159 11.99 -11.32 -17.60
C ARG A 159 13.35 -11.59 -18.25
N LYS A 160 14.22 -12.37 -17.60
CA LYS A 160 15.51 -12.75 -18.20
C LYS A 160 15.33 -13.55 -19.48
N GLN A 161 14.38 -14.49 -19.49
CA GLN A 161 14.04 -15.28 -20.68
C GLN A 161 13.52 -14.38 -21.81
N GLU A 162 12.58 -13.48 -21.53
CA GLU A 162 12.03 -12.56 -22.53
C GLU A 162 13.08 -11.56 -23.06
N ILE A 163 14.00 -11.10 -22.21
CA ILE A 163 15.14 -10.28 -22.65
C ILE A 163 16.05 -11.08 -23.58
N ALA A 164 16.34 -12.35 -23.25
CA ALA A 164 17.16 -13.21 -24.10
C ALA A 164 16.49 -13.43 -25.48
N LYS A 165 15.18 -13.71 -25.49
CA LYS A 165 14.38 -13.84 -26.72
C LYS A 165 14.39 -12.54 -27.53
N ALA A 166 14.18 -11.38 -26.88
CA ALA A 166 14.26 -10.09 -27.55
C ALA A 166 15.63 -9.83 -28.18
N ASN A 167 16.72 -10.21 -27.51
CA ASN A 167 18.08 -10.09 -28.07
C ASN A 167 18.28 -11.00 -29.29
N GLN A 168 17.74 -12.22 -29.27
CA GLN A 168 17.80 -13.13 -30.43
C GLN A 168 17.06 -12.53 -31.63
N LEU A 169 15.86 -11.97 -31.43
CA LEU A 169 15.08 -11.32 -32.48
C LEU A 169 15.78 -10.08 -33.03
N ILE A 170 16.43 -9.28 -32.17
CA ILE A 170 17.27 -8.15 -32.62
C ILE A 170 18.42 -8.67 -33.49
N LYS A 171 19.10 -9.74 -33.08
CA LYS A 171 20.18 -10.34 -33.86
C LYS A 171 19.68 -10.91 -35.20
N GLN A 172 18.45 -11.40 -35.25
CA GLN A 172 17.85 -11.95 -36.47
C GLN A 172 17.42 -10.86 -37.46
N TYR A 173 16.80 -9.78 -36.98
CA TYR A 173 16.13 -8.81 -37.84
C TYR A 173 16.87 -7.47 -38.00
N CYS A 174 17.84 -7.13 -37.15
CA CYS A 174 18.52 -5.82 -37.19
C CYS A 174 19.89 -5.83 -37.88
N ASN A 175 20.20 -6.84 -38.70
CA ASN A 175 21.45 -6.92 -39.46
C ASN A 175 21.40 -6.06 -40.73
#